data_AF-A0A944SC27-F1
#
_entry.id   AF-A0A944SC27-F1
#
_cell.length_a   1.000
_cell.length_b   1.000
_cell.length_c   1.000
_cell.angle_alpha   90.00
_cell.angle_beta   90.00
_cell.angle_gamma   90.00
#
_symmetry.space_group_name_H-M   'P 1'
#
loop_
_entity.id
_entity.type
_entity.pdbx_description
1 polymer ?
#
loop_
_entity_poly.entity_id
_entity_poly.type
_entity_poly.pdbx_seq_one_letter_code
_entity_poly.pdbx_strand_id
1 'polypeptide(L)' 'MGSGSRPNNADDKMIAAIERGDQGEFQDRKAPKNTDMKLIKEKEARSAKSMGKTERLKALRLAAEKEGKAK' A
#
# COMPACT_ATOMS: atom_id res chain seq x y z
N MET A 1 -6.98 27.19 37.84
CA MET A 1 -5.71 26.46 37.63
C MET A 1 -6.02 24.99 37.82
N GLY A 2 -6.04 24.24 36.70
CA GLY A 2 -6.67 22.93 36.60
C GLY A 2 -6.02 21.86 37.47
N SER A 3 -6.89 21.09 38.12
CA SER A 3 -6.61 19.84 38.84
C SER A 3 -5.64 18.94 38.07
N GLY A 4 -4.38 18.89 38.50
CA GLY A 4 -3.34 18.05 37.93
C GLY A 4 -3.46 16.61 38.43
N SER A 5 -4.29 15.80 37.77
CA SER A 5 -4.28 14.35 37.96
C SER A 5 -3.01 13.80 37.32
N ARG A 6 -2.12 13.19 38.12
CA ARG A 6 -0.92 12.52 37.61
C ARG A 6 -1.36 11.32 36.75
N PRO A 7 -0.82 11.13 35.55
CA PRO A 7 -1.21 10.02 34.67
C PRO A 7 -0.88 8.68 35.35
N ASN A 8 -1.91 7.87 35.62
CA ASN A 8 -1.81 6.68 36.48
C ASN A 8 -1.78 5.37 35.68
N ASN A 9 -2.31 5.34 34.45
CA ASN A 9 -2.26 4.17 33.57
C ASN A 9 -1.19 4.35 32.45
N ALA A 10 -0.94 3.30 31.67
CA ALA A 10 0.07 3.34 30.59
C ALA A 10 -0.35 4.24 29.42
N ASP A 11 -1.65 4.28 29.10
CA ASP A 11 -2.20 5.04 28.00
C ASP A 11 -2.14 6.56 28.27
N ASP A 12 -2.46 6.99 29.49
CA ASP A 12 -2.36 8.37 29.98
C ASP A 12 -0.90 8.85 29.97
N LYS A 13 0.04 7.96 30.30
CA LYS A 13 1.48 8.27 30.24
C LYS A 13 1.95 8.43 28.79
N MET A 14 1.45 7.61 27.88
CA MET A 14 1.72 7.75 26.44
C MET A 14 1.17 9.07 25.91
N ILE A 15 -0.09 9.39 26.20
CA ILE A 15 -0.74 10.64 25.78
C ILE A 15 0.03 11.84 26.35
N ALA A 16 0.37 11.82 27.64
CA ALA A 16 1.14 12.89 28.27
C ALA A 16 2.56 13.03 27.70
N ALA A 17 3.20 11.94 27.27
CA ALA A 17 4.52 11.99 26.62
C ALA A 17 4.43 12.56 25.19
N ILE A 18 3.37 12.21 24.46
CA ILE A 18 3.06 12.79 23.14
C ILE A 18 2.78 14.29 23.27
N GLU A 19 1.94 14.71 24.23
CA GLU A 19 1.59 16.11 24.49
C GLU A 19 2.79 16.94 24.97
N ARG A 20 3.75 16.34 25.67
CA ARG A 20 4.99 16.99 26.13
C ARG A 20 5.98 17.27 24.98
N GLY A 21 5.74 16.73 23.78
CA GLY A 21 6.63 16.94 22.64
C GLY A 21 7.98 16.23 22.79
N ASP A 22 8.04 15.16 23.58
CA ASP A 22 9.24 14.31 23.76
C ASP A 22 9.47 13.40 22.54
N GLN A 23 9.35 13.99 21.35
CA GLN A 23 9.46 13.35 20.03
C GLN A 23 10.86 13.57 19.41
N GLY A 24 11.80 14.15 20.17
CA GLY A 24 13.12 14.55 19.65
C GLY A 24 13.99 13.40 19.14
N GLU A 25 13.78 12.17 19.64
CA GLU A 25 14.57 11.00 19.27
C GLU A 25 13.90 10.06 18.28
N PHE A 26 12.62 10.28 17.93
CA PHE A 26 11.95 9.54 16.87
C PHE A 26 12.15 10.23 15.51
N GLN A 27 13.35 10.75 15.26
CA GLN A 27 13.71 11.23 13.94
C GLN A 27 14.00 10.02 13.05
N ASP A 28 13.22 9.94 11.98
CA ASP A 28 13.10 8.84 11.05
C ASP A 28 14.48 8.31 10.62
N ARG A 29 14.71 7.02 10.87
CA ARG A 29 15.86 6.28 10.38
C ARG A 29 15.80 6.43 8.87
N LYS A 30 16.71 7.21 8.26
CA LYS A 30 16.88 7.29 6.81
C LYS A 30 17.16 5.88 6.28
N ALA A 31 16.10 5.10 6.07
CA ALA A 31 16.23 3.74 5.62
C ALA A 31 16.95 3.80 4.28
N PRO A 32 17.98 2.96 4.05
CA PRO A 32 18.70 2.98 2.80
C PRO A 32 17.69 2.73 1.69
N LYS A 33 17.49 3.75 0.83
CA LYS A 33 16.60 3.64 -0.31
C LYS A 33 17.20 2.59 -1.25
N ASN A 34 16.64 1.38 -1.25
CA ASN A 34 17.08 0.36 -2.17
C ASN A 34 16.68 0.77 -3.59
N THR A 35 17.66 1.15 -4.40
CA THR A 35 17.45 1.56 -5.80
C THR A 35 17.30 0.35 -6.74
N ASP A 36 17.53 -0.88 -6.26
CA ASP A 36 17.39 -2.07 -7.09
C ASP A 36 15.91 -2.44 -7.29
N MET A 37 15.32 -1.86 -8.34
CA MET A 37 13.93 -2.11 -8.75
C MET A 37 13.75 -3.33 -9.67
N LYS A 38 14.77 -4.19 -9.85
CA LYS A 38 14.69 -5.34 -10.79
C LYS A 38 13.46 -6.23 -10.55
N LEU A 39 13.20 -6.60 -9.30
CA LEU A 39 12.08 -7.48 -8.94
C LEU A 39 10.71 -6.82 -9.21
N ILE A 40 10.62 -5.50 -9.05
CA ILE A 40 9.39 -4.74 -9.32
C ILE A 40 9.12 -4.74 -10.82
N LYS A 41 10.12 -4.38 -11.63
CA LYS A 41 10.01 -4.39 -13.10
C LYS A 41 9.71 -5.79 -13.65
N GLU A 42 10.30 -6.83 -13.07
CA GLU A 42 10.04 -8.21 -13.48
C GLU A 42 8.60 -8.65 -13.16
N LYS A 43 8.04 -8.22 -12.02
CA LYS A 43 6.63 -8.47 -11.68
C LYS A 43 5.68 -7.71 -12.60
N GLU A 44 5.99 -6.46 -12.92
CA GLU A 44 5.22 -5.65 -13.89
C GLU A 44 5.23 -6.28 -15.29
N ALA A 45 6.38 -6.77 -15.76
CA ALA A 45 6.46 -7.45 -17.05
C ALA A 45 5.65 -8.75 -17.07
N ARG A 46 5.61 -9.50 -15.95
CA ARG A 46 4.79 -10.70 -15.83
C ARG A 46 3.30 -10.37 -15.78
N SER A 47 2.88 -9.35 -15.03
CA SER A 47 1.48 -8.95 -14.94
C SER A 47 0.97 -8.45 -16.29
N ALA A 48 1.72 -7.59 -16.98
CA ALA A 48 1.37 -7.09 -18.32
C ALA A 48 1.17 -8.22 -19.34
N LYS A 49 2.05 -9.24 -19.34
CA LYS A 49 1.89 -10.42 -20.20
C LYS A 49 0.63 -11.22 -19.88
N SER A 50 0.29 -11.34 -18.60
CA SER A 50 -0.92 -12.07 -18.18
C SER A 50 -2.19 -11.33 -18.59
N MET A 51 -2.24 -10.00 -18.42
CA MET A 51 -3.37 -9.18 -18.84
C MET A 51 -3.54 -9.17 -20.36
N GLY A 52 -2.45 -9.06 -21.14
CA GLY A 52 -2.54 -9.11 -22.60
C GLY A 52 -3.12 -10.44 -23.13
N LYS A 53 -2.87 -11.57 -22.44
CA LYS A 53 -3.48 -12.86 -22.80
C LYS A 53 -4.97 -12.90 -22.49
N THR A 54 -5.38 -12.37 -21.32
CA THR A 54 -6.80 -12.36 -20.94
C THR A 54 -7.62 -11.42 -21.80
N GLU A 55 -7.07 -10.26 -22.17
CA GLU A 55 -7.70 -9.31 -23.09
C GLU A 55 -7.91 -9.93 -24.48
N ARG A 56 -6.89 -10.60 -25.04
CA ARG A 56 -7.03 -11.33 -26.31
C ARG A 56 -8.10 -12.41 -26.25
N LEU A 57 -8.15 -13.19 -25.16
CA LEU A 57 -9.18 -14.21 -24.97
C LEU A 57 -10.58 -13.60 -24.84
N LYS A 58 -10.72 -12.48 -24.15
CA LYS A 58 -12.00 -11.74 -24.08
C LYS A 58 -12.43 -11.23 -25.45
N ALA A 59 -11.50 -10.67 -26.24
CA ALA A 59 -11.80 -10.20 -27.59
C ALA A 59 -12.27 -11.34 -28.51
N LEU A 60 -11.62 -12.50 -28.46
CA LEU A 60 -12.03 -13.68 -29.21
C LEU A 60 -13.40 -14.20 -28.78
N ARG A 61 -13.70 -14.25 -27.48
CA ARG A 61 -15.03 -14.63 -26.97
C ARG A 61 -16.12 -13.67 -27.46
N LEU A 62 -15.88 -12.36 -27.37
CA LEU A 62 -16.82 -11.35 -27.85
C LEU A 62 -17.06 -11.44 -29.36
N ALA A 63 -16.02 -11.74 -30.15
CA ALA A 63 -16.16 -11.97 -31.58
C ALA A 63 -17.01 -13.22 -31.87
N ALA A 64 -16.71 -14.34 -31.20
CA ALA A 64 -17.48 -15.57 -31.33
C ALA A 64 -18.95 -15.42 -30.89
N GLU A 65 -19.24 -14.67 -29.83
CA GLU A 65 -20.61 -14.37 -29.40
C GLU A 65 -21.38 -13.53 -30.42
N LYS A 66 -20.72 -12.58 -31.09
CA LYS A 66 -21.34 -11.78 -32.16
C LYS A 66 -21.65 -12.64 -33.38
N GLU A 67 -20.72 -13.49 -33.80
CA GLU A 67 -20.93 -14.41 -34.93
C GLU A 67 -22.01 -15.44 -34.64
N GLY A 68 -22.07 -15.97 -33.41
CA GLY A 68 -23.11 -16.91 -32.99
C GLY A 68 -24.51 -16.29 -32.90
N LYS A 69 -24.61 -14.98 -32.59
CA LYS A 69 -25.88 -14.24 -32.60
C LYS A 69 -26.31 -13.78 -34.00
N ALA A 70 -25.41 -13.79 -34.97
CA ALA A 70 -25.67 -13.40 -36.35
C ALA A 70 -26.07 -14.58 -37.26
N LYS A 71 -25.96 -15.82 -36.75
CA LYS A 71 -26.53 -17.03 -37.36
C LYS A 71 -27.92 -17.30 -36.81
#